data_AF-A0A955GL25-F1
#
_entry.id   AF-A0A955GL25-F1
#
_cell.length_a   1.000
_cell.length_b   1.000
_cell.length_c   1.000
_cell.angle_alpha   90.00
_cell.angle_beta   90.00
_cell.angle_gamma   90.00
#
_symmetry.space_group_name_H-M   'P 1'
#
loop_
_entity.id
_entity.type
_entity.pdbx_description
1 polymer ?
#
loop_
_entity_poly.entity_id
_entity_poly.type
_entity_poly.pdbx_seq_one_letter_code
_entity_poly.pdbx_strand_id
1 'polypeptide(L)'
;MHKVNLNKPVLIYLYGMPGAGKSYLSRHLADAYNLAHISSDKIRSTLYESPRFDKSENQIVQSLMFMMSEQFLKAGIGVIFDMSASRIMQRRALRDLARKNKVEELLIWLQIDPDTAFHRSSNRDKRKPDDKYNQNIDQQTFDSLVKQMQNPINETGMVVSGKHLFESHKSAIQKRLISLGLIDPEDIGKKVAKPGMVNLVSKAQITGGRVNMSRRNIIIR
;
A
#
# COMPACT_ATOMS: atom_id res chain seq x y z
N MET A 1 6.56 3.41 -15.08
CA MET A 1 5.76 4.46 -14.39
C MET A 1 6.71 5.50 -13.83
N HIS A 2 6.42 6.79 -13.98
CA HIS A 2 7.23 7.84 -13.38
C HIS A 2 7.04 7.87 -11.86
N LYS A 3 8.17 7.96 -11.14
CA LYS A 3 8.20 8.06 -9.68
C LYS A 3 8.00 9.51 -9.27
N VAL A 4 7.15 9.73 -8.27
CA VAL A 4 6.90 11.04 -7.66
C VAL A 4 7.75 11.12 -6.40
N ASN A 5 8.59 12.14 -6.27
CA ASN A 5 9.36 12.33 -5.04
C ASN A 5 8.50 13.10 -4.04
N LEU A 6 8.60 12.71 -2.76
CA LEU A 6 7.99 13.48 -1.68
C LEU A 6 8.96 14.58 -1.23
N ASN A 7 8.40 15.75 -0.87
CA ASN A 7 9.16 16.89 -0.38
C ASN A 7 9.69 16.69 1.04
N LYS A 8 9.06 15.77 1.80
CA LYS A 8 9.45 15.38 3.16
C LYS A 8 9.25 13.86 3.33
N PRO A 9 10.06 13.20 4.18
CA PRO A 9 9.81 11.81 4.55
C PRO A 9 8.44 11.66 5.25
N VAL A 10 7.84 10.50 5.06
CA VAL A 10 6.56 10.11 5.66
C VAL A 10 6.66 8.67 6.18
N LEU A 11 6.00 8.38 7.29
CA LEU A 11 5.81 7.02 7.77
C LEU A 11 4.40 6.53 7.42
N ILE A 12 4.30 5.61 6.47
CA ILE A 12 3.02 4.99 6.11
C ILE A 12 2.94 3.59 6.73
N TYR A 13 1.82 3.26 7.36
CA TYR A 13 1.58 1.94 7.93
C TYR A 13 0.15 1.48 7.62
N LEU A 14 -0.04 0.16 7.59
CA LEU A 14 -1.26 -0.43 7.05
C LEU A 14 -2.03 -1.23 8.09
N TYR A 15 -3.35 -1.18 7.97
CA TYR A 15 -4.28 -1.99 8.74
C TYR A 15 -5.23 -2.73 7.81
N GLY A 16 -5.54 -3.98 8.14
CA GLY A 16 -6.46 -4.80 7.35
C GLY A 16 -6.21 -6.29 7.55
N MET A 17 -7.22 -7.11 7.28
CA MET A 17 -7.16 -8.55 7.48
C MET A 17 -6.01 -9.19 6.65
N PRO A 18 -5.49 -10.37 7.05
CA PRO A 18 -4.71 -11.20 6.13
C PRO A 18 -5.42 -11.32 4.77
N GLY A 19 -4.69 -11.27 3.65
CA GLY A 19 -5.29 -11.31 2.31
C GLY A 19 -5.95 -10.00 1.82
N ALA A 20 -5.99 -8.93 2.63
CA ALA A 20 -6.58 -7.63 2.23
C ALA A 20 -5.79 -6.86 1.15
N GLY A 21 -4.59 -7.32 0.76
CA GLY A 21 -3.74 -6.66 -0.25
C GLY A 21 -2.73 -5.65 0.30
N LYS A 22 -2.38 -5.72 1.59
CA LYS A 22 -1.44 -4.78 2.24
C LYS A 22 -0.06 -4.78 1.58
N SER A 23 0.54 -5.95 1.38
CA SER A 23 1.87 -6.09 0.77
C SER A 23 1.87 -5.70 -0.70
N TYR A 24 0.78 -5.99 -1.42
CA TYR A 24 0.56 -5.49 -2.78
C TYR A 24 0.57 -3.95 -2.81
N LEU A 25 -0.23 -3.29 -1.97
CA LEU A 25 -0.27 -1.83 -1.92
C LEU A 25 1.07 -1.23 -1.48
N SER A 26 1.69 -1.81 -0.46
CA SER A 26 2.98 -1.37 0.09
C SER A 26 4.09 -1.34 -0.96
N ARG A 27 4.22 -2.43 -1.73
CA ARG A 27 5.21 -2.52 -2.82
C ARG A 27 4.99 -1.45 -3.88
N HIS A 28 3.76 -1.31 -4.36
CA HIS A 28 3.47 -0.33 -5.41
C HIS A 28 3.63 1.12 -4.93
N LEU A 29 3.29 1.42 -3.67
CA LEU A 29 3.53 2.74 -3.08
C LEU A 29 5.02 3.03 -2.91
N ALA A 30 5.79 2.06 -2.43
CA ALA A 30 7.24 2.19 -2.31
C ALA A 30 7.88 2.50 -3.67
N ASP A 31 7.48 1.78 -4.72
CA ASP A 31 7.95 2.03 -6.08
C ASP A 31 7.50 3.39 -6.62
N ALA A 32 6.24 3.77 -6.41
CA ALA A 32 5.66 5.00 -6.95
C ALA A 32 6.20 6.27 -6.28
N TYR A 33 6.50 6.21 -4.98
CA TYR A 33 6.89 7.36 -4.16
C TYR A 33 8.33 7.31 -3.63
N ASN A 34 9.13 6.36 -4.11
CA ASN A 34 10.53 6.16 -3.71
C ASN A 34 10.72 5.99 -2.19
N LEU A 35 9.89 5.15 -1.59
CA LEU A 35 9.89 4.90 -0.14
C LEU A 35 10.64 3.61 0.18
N ALA A 36 11.28 3.56 1.35
CA ALA A 36 11.84 2.32 1.88
C ALA A 36 10.69 1.37 2.28
N HIS A 37 10.64 0.20 1.65
CA HIS A 37 9.67 -0.85 1.98
C HIS A 37 10.25 -1.81 3.03
N ILE A 38 9.74 -1.74 4.25
CA ILE A 38 10.16 -2.59 5.37
C ILE A 38 9.05 -3.59 5.63
N SER A 39 9.28 -4.85 5.26
CA SER A 39 8.28 -5.93 5.36
C SER A 39 8.63 -6.91 6.49
N SER A 40 7.66 -7.17 7.37
CA SER A 40 7.82 -8.16 8.43
C SER A 40 8.08 -9.56 7.90
N ASP A 41 7.42 -9.94 6.80
CA ASP A 41 7.55 -11.28 6.22
C ASP A 41 8.91 -11.48 5.55
N LYS A 42 9.42 -10.45 4.86
CA LYS A 42 10.77 -10.49 4.27
C LYS A 42 11.85 -10.58 5.36
N ILE A 43 11.74 -9.77 6.41
CA ILE A 43 12.67 -9.82 7.54
C ILE A 43 12.62 -11.20 8.20
N ARG A 44 11.40 -11.69 8.50
CA ARG A 44 11.21 -13.00 9.14
C ARG A 44 11.82 -14.14 8.35
N SER A 45 11.58 -14.20 7.04
CA SER A 45 12.14 -15.24 6.16
C SER A 45 13.66 -15.14 6.00
N THR A 46 14.26 -13.98 6.29
CA THR A 46 15.72 -13.82 6.34
C THR A 46 16.30 -14.30 7.67
N LEU A 47 15.58 -14.08 8.78
CA LEU A 47 16.04 -14.42 10.12
C LEU A 47 15.81 -15.89 10.50
N TYR A 48 14.76 -16.51 9.99
CA TYR A 48 14.34 -17.85 10.40
C TYR A 48 14.07 -18.74 9.19
N GLU A 49 14.73 -19.89 9.15
CA GLU A 49 14.47 -20.93 8.14
C GLU A 49 13.08 -21.54 8.30
N SER A 50 12.65 -21.76 9.56
CA SER A 50 11.33 -22.28 9.92
C SER A 50 10.65 -21.38 10.95
N PRO A 51 9.95 -20.30 10.52
CA PRO A 51 9.36 -19.33 11.43
C PRO A 51 8.21 -19.94 12.24
N ARG A 52 8.25 -19.80 13.57
CA ARG A 52 7.21 -20.29 14.49
C ARG A 52 6.12 -19.28 14.77
N PHE A 53 6.34 -18.01 14.44
CA PHE A 53 5.41 -16.89 14.73
C PHE A 53 5.07 -16.74 16.21
N ASP A 54 5.96 -17.20 17.10
CA ASP A 54 5.80 -17.06 18.54
C ASP A 54 6.04 -15.60 18.99
N LYS A 55 5.74 -15.32 20.26
CA LYS A 55 5.87 -13.98 20.83
C LYS A 55 7.30 -13.43 20.73
N SER A 56 8.31 -14.27 20.93
CA SER A 56 9.72 -13.87 20.90
C SER A 56 10.15 -13.49 19.48
N GLU A 57 9.85 -14.34 18.49
CA GLU A 57 10.14 -14.04 17.09
C GLU A 57 9.42 -12.77 16.63
N ASN A 58 8.14 -12.61 16.99
CA ASN A 58 7.35 -11.42 16.66
C ASN A 58 7.95 -10.15 17.25
N GLN A 59 8.43 -10.20 18.49
CA GLN A 59 9.11 -9.08 19.13
C GLN A 59 10.42 -8.74 18.42
N ILE A 60 11.27 -9.72 18.11
CA ILE A 60 12.54 -9.50 17.41
C ILE A 60 12.31 -8.86 16.03
N VAL A 61 11.39 -9.42 15.23
CA VAL A 61 11.06 -8.88 13.91
C VAL A 61 10.52 -7.46 14.04
N GLN A 62 9.59 -7.21 14.96
CA GLN A 62 9.04 -5.87 15.17
C GLN A 62 10.11 -4.87 15.60
N SER A 63 10.97 -5.22 16.55
CA SER A 63 12.07 -4.37 17.00
C SER A 63 13.01 -4.02 15.85
N LEU A 64 13.36 -4.98 15.00
CA LEU A 64 14.19 -4.74 13.83
C LEU A 64 13.52 -3.80 12.83
N MET A 65 12.21 -3.99 12.58
CA MET A 65 11.45 -3.07 11.74
C MET A 65 11.49 -1.63 12.28
N PHE A 66 11.22 -1.43 13.58
CA PHE A 66 11.27 -0.12 14.20
C PHE A 66 12.65 0.53 14.09
N MET A 67 13.73 -0.22 14.35
CA MET A 67 15.10 0.27 14.22
C MET A 67 15.41 0.69 12.77
N MET A 68 15.08 -0.15 11.79
CA MET A 68 15.28 0.17 10.37
C MET A 68 14.47 1.40 9.96
N SER A 69 13.18 1.47 10.34
CA SER A 69 12.34 2.63 10.05
C SER A 69 12.93 3.91 10.62
N GLU A 70 13.41 3.88 11.86
CA GLU A 70 14.04 5.05 12.47
C GLU A 70 15.28 5.51 11.70
N GLN A 71 16.14 4.59 11.25
CA GLN A 71 17.33 4.96 10.47
C GLN A 71 16.97 5.56 9.10
N PHE A 72 16.01 4.98 8.38
CA PHE A 72 15.56 5.54 7.10
C PHE A 72 14.94 6.93 7.27
N LEU A 73 14.08 7.11 8.27
CA LEU A 73 13.45 8.41 8.53
C LEU A 73 14.48 9.48 8.90
N LYS A 74 15.50 9.14 9.72
CA LYS A 74 16.63 10.05 10.04
C LYS A 74 17.45 10.42 8.81
N ALA A 75 17.57 9.52 7.84
CA ALA A 75 18.22 9.77 6.56
C ALA A 75 17.34 10.56 5.57
N GLY A 76 16.14 11.01 5.97
CA GLY A 76 15.22 11.74 5.11
C GLY A 76 14.45 10.87 4.11
N ILE A 77 14.47 9.55 4.29
CA ILE A 77 13.81 8.58 3.40
C ILE A 77 12.46 8.18 4.02
N GLY A 78 11.37 8.37 3.28
CA GLY A 78 10.05 7.92 3.71
C GLY A 78 9.95 6.39 3.77
N VAL A 79 9.09 5.87 4.63
CA VAL A 79 9.01 4.44 4.97
C VAL A 79 7.58 3.93 4.79
N ILE A 80 7.45 2.75 4.17
CA ILE A 80 6.28 1.88 4.32
C ILE A 80 6.59 0.81 5.37
N PHE A 81 5.88 0.83 6.49
CA PHE A 81 5.92 -0.19 7.54
C PHE A 81 4.91 -1.30 7.19
N ASP A 82 5.34 -2.28 6.40
CA ASP A 82 4.50 -3.39 5.91
C ASP A 82 4.44 -4.53 6.93
N MET A 83 3.65 -4.27 7.96
CA MET A 83 3.13 -5.22 8.94
C MET A 83 1.71 -4.77 9.29
N SER A 84 0.80 -5.71 9.57
CA SER A 84 -0.55 -5.32 10.02
C SER A 84 -0.46 -4.59 11.37
N ALA A 85 -0.78 -3.31 11.40
CA ALA A 85 -0.85 -2.50 12.62
C ALA A 85 -2.14 -2.79 13.41
N SER A 86 -2.31 -4.06 13.77
CA SER A 86 -3.59 -4.63 14.20
C SER A 86 -3.98 -4.28 15.64
N ARG A 87 -3.03 -3.85 16.47
CA ARG A 87 -3.27 -3.47 17.86
C ARG A 87 -3.12 -1.96 18.05
N ILE A 88 -3.91 -1.39 18.96
CA ILE A 88 -3.86 0.05 19.29
C ILE A 88 -2.46 0.48 19.76
N MET A 89 -1.80 -0.36 20.56
CA MET A 89 -0.45 -0.08 21.06
C MET A 89 0.60 -0.03 19.95
N GLN A 90 0.44 -0.84 18.89
CA GLN A 90 1.34 -0.80 17.74
C GLN A 90 1.17 0.50 16.96
N ARG A 91 -0.07 0.92 16.71
CA ARG A 91 -0.35 2.19 16.03
C ARG A 91 0.12 3.39 16.83
N ARG A 92 -0.05 3.36 18.16
CA ARG A 92 0.51 4.38 19.06
C ARG A 92 2.04 4.45 18.94
N ALA A 93 2.74 3.32 18.99
CA ALA A 93 4.19 3.26 18.85
C ALA A 93 4.67 3.80 17.48
N LEU A 94 3.93 3.53 16.40
CA LEU A 94 4.25 4.07 15.07
C LEU A 94 4.04 5.59 15.00
N ARG A 95 2.97 6.13 15.60
CA ARG A 95 2.79 7.58 15.73
C ARG A 95 3.90 8.22 16.58
N ASP A 96 4.30 7.57 17.67
CA ASP A 96 5.40 8.05 18.51
C ASP A 96 6.73 8.04 17.74
N LEU A 97 6.98 7.03 16.89
CA LEU A 97 8.12 6.98 15.98
C LEU A 97 8.11 8.14 14.98
N ALA A 98 6.96 8.41 14.36
CA ALA A 98 6.82 9.54 13.44
C ALA A 98 7.08 10.89 14.13
N ARG A 99 6.44 11.11 15.30
CA ARG A 99 6.62 12.32 16.12
C ARG A 99 8.08 12.51 16.52
N LYS A 100 8.76 11.46 16.99
CA LYS A 100 10.18 11.49 17.38
C LYS A 100 11.07 11.96 16.23
N ASN A 101 10.78 11.51 15.01
CA ASN A 101 11.54 11.86 13.81
C ASN A 101 11.03 13.11 13.09
N LYS A 102 10.00 13.78 13.62
CA LYS A 102 9.39 15.00 13.05
C LYS A 102 8.91 14.79 11.61
N VAL A 103 8.33 13.62 11.34
CA VAL A 103 7.77 13.26 10.03
C VAL A 103 6.26 13.12 10.11
N GLU A 104 5.58 13.33 8.99
CA GLU A 104 4.15 13.01 8.86
C GLU A 104 3.93 11.50 8.90
N GLU A 105 2.73 11.10 9.30
CA GLU A 105 2.31 9.71 9.33
C GLU A 105 1.01 9.50 8.54
N LEU A 106 0.86 8.31 7.97
CA LEU A 106 -0.36 7.91 7.27
C LEU A 106 -0.74 6.47 7.56
N LEU A 107 -1.80 6.29 8.34
CA LEU A 107 -2.52 5.02 8.42
C LEU A 107 -3.38 4.78 7.18
N ILE A 108 -3.18 3.64 6.51
CA ILE A 108 -4.05 3.16 5.42
C ILE A 108 -4.79 1.89 5.88
N TRP A 109 -6.11 1.96 5.98
CA TRP A 109 -6.97 0.81 6.25
C TRP A 109 -7.49 0.20 4.95
N LEU A 110 -7.04 -1.01 4.63
CA LEU A 110 -7.57 -1.82 3.54
C LEU A 110 -8.78 -2.63 4.02
N GLN A 111 -9.96 -2.31 3.50
CA GLN A 111 -11.21 -3.03 3.77
C GLN A 111 -11.57 -3.98 2.64
N ILE A 112 -11.97 -5.18 3.00
CA ILE A 112 -12.45 -6.23 2.10
C ILE A 112 -13.38 -7.15 2.91
N ASP A 113 -14.26 -7.90 2.26
CA ASP A 113 -15.05 -8.91 2.96
C ASP A 113 -14.15 -10.06 3.50
N PRO A 114 -14.51 -10.65 4.65
CA PRO A 114 -13.73 -11.73 5.28
C PRO A 114 -13.52 -12.94 4.37
N ASP A 115 -14.52 -13.35 3.60
CA ASP A 115 -14.44 -14.53 2.73
C ASP A 115 -13.37 -14.36 1.64
N THR A 116 -13.38 -13.20 0.96
CA THR A 116 -12.35 -12.88 -0.04
C THR A 116 -10.98 -12.73 0.61
N ALA A 117 -10.88 -12.10 1.79
CA ALA A 117 -9.63 -12.00 2.54
C ALA A 117 -9.07 -13.38 2.88
N PHE A 118 -9.90 -14.27 3.42
CA PHE A 118 -9.54 -15.63 3.75
C PHE A 118 -9.05 -16.38 2.51
N HIS A 119 -9.86 -16.42 1.45
CA HIS A 119 -9.52 -17.10 0.20
C HIS A 119 -8.16 -16.65 -0.36
N ARG A 120 -7.87 -15.35 -0.34
CA ARG A 120 -6.56 -14.83 -0.78
C ARG A 120 -5.43 -15.25 0.15
N SER A 121 -5.67 -15.26 1.45
CA SER A 121 -4.67 -15.60 2.45
C SER A 121 -4.35 -17.10 2.54
N SER A 122 -5.29 -17.96 2.13
CA SER A 122 -5.11 -19.41 2.04
C SER A 122 -4.55 -19.88 0.69
N ASN A 123 -4.68 -19.07 -0.37
CA ASN A 123 -4.22 -19.37 -1.73
C ASN A 123 -3.12 -18.41 -2.22
N ARG A 124 -2.06 -18.22 -1.44
CA ARG A 124 -0.96 -17.33 -1.83
C ARG A 124 -0.06 -17.98 -2.86
N ASP A 125 0.30 -17.22 -3.89
CA ASP A 125 1.16 -17.68 -4.96
C ASP A 125 2.58 -17.17 -4.77
N LYS A 126 3.49 -18.04 -4.35
CA LYS A 126 4.90 -17.70 -4.07
C LYS A 126 5.66 -17.09 -5.25
N ARG A 127 5.14 -17.24 -6.48
CA ARG A 127 5.70 -16.60 -7.69
C ARG A 127 5.38 -15.11 -7.74
N LYS A 128 4.33 -14.65 -7.05
CA LYS A 128 3.99 -13.23 -6.94
C LYS A 128 4.91 -12.55 -5.92
N PRO A 129 5.49 -11.39 -6.25
CA PRO A 129 6.41 -10.68 -5.34
C PRO A 129 5.80 -10.37 -3.96
N ASP A 130 4.50 -10.04 -3.93
CA ASP A 130 3.74 -9.68 -2.72
C ASP A 130 3.27 -10.89 -1.89
N ASP A 131 3.47 -12.13 -2.36
CA ASP A 131 3.16 -13.36 -1.63
C ASP A 131 4.42 -14.21 -1.32
N LYS A 132 5.55 -13.89 -1.96
CA LYS A 132 6.80 -14.67 -1.91
C LYS A 132 7.20 -15.09 -0.48
N TYR A 133 7.09 -14.18 0.47
CA TYR A 133 7.51 -14.41 1.87
C TYR A 133 6.36 -14.78 2.82
N ASN A 134 5.11 -14.70 2.37
CA ASN A 134 3.93 -14.87 3.22
C ASN A 134 3.48 -16.33 3.28
N GLN A 135 3.22 -16.85 4.48
CA GLN A 135 2.67 -18.21 4.62
C GLN A 135 1.16 -18.24 4.29
N ASN A 136 0.71 -19.36 3.72
CA ASN A 136 -0.71 -19.68 3.66
C ASN A 136 -1.22 -19.88 5.09
N ILE A 137 -2.45 -19.45 5.35
CA ILE A 137 -3.09 -19.62 6.65
C ILE A 137 -4.40 -20.39 6.50
N ASP A 138 -4.67 -21.26 7.46
CA ASP A 138 -5.93 -21.98 7.55
C ASP A 138 -7.03 -21.10 8.17
N GLN A 139 -8.26 -21.60 8.16
CA GLN A 139 -9.43 -20.89 8.68
C GLN A 139 -9.27 -20.55 10.17
N GLN A 140 -8.79 -21.51 10.97
CA GLN A 140 -8.63 -21.33 12.41
C GLN A 140 -7.64 -20.21 12.74
N THR A 141 -6.51 -20.16 12.03
CA THR A 141 -5.52 -19.09 12.16
C THR A 141 -6.08 -17.76 11.69
N PHE A 142 -6.78 -17.74 10.55
CA PHE A 142 -7.43 -16.53 10.04
C PHE A 142 -8.41 -15.93 11.06
N ASP A 143 -9.32 -16.74 11.58
CA ASP A 143 -10.33 -16.32 12.55
C ASP A 143 -9.69 -15.83 13.85
N SER A 144 -8.66 -16.52 14.33
CA SER A 144 -7.90 -16.11 15.51
C SER A 144 -7.23 -14.75 15.30
N LEU A 145 -6.62 -14.52 14.13
CA LEU A 145 -6.00 -13.25 13.80
C LEU A 145 -7.04 -12.13 13.72
N VAL A 146 -8.16 -12.34 13.01
CA VAL A 146 -9.24 -11.36 12.86
C VAL A 146 -9.85 -10.99 14.21
N LYS A 147 -10.14 -11.98 15.06
CA LYS A 147 -10.69 -11.78 16.41
C LYS A 147 -9.79 -10.92 17.30
N GLN A 148 -8.48 -10.98 17.07
CA GLN A 148 -7.49 -10.19 17.83
C GLN A 148 -7.30 -8.77 17.30
N MET A 149 -7.84 -8.45 16.11
CA MET A 149 -7.68 -7.12 15.52
C MET A 149 -8.49 -6.08 16.28
N GLN A 150 -7.90 -4.92 16.50
CA GLN A 150 -8.53 -3.77 17.11
C GLN A 150 -8.67 -2.69 16.04
N ASN A 151 -9.89 -2.54 15.50
CA ASN A 151 -10.18 -1.53 14.49
C ASN A 151 -9.72 -0.13 14.95
N PRO A 152 -9.23 0.72 14.04
CA PRO A 152 -8.97 2.11 14.34
C PRO A 152 -10.24 2.83 14.80
N ILE A 153 -10.16 3.49 15.95
CA ILE A 153 -11.27 4.26 16.55
C ILE A 153 -10.70 5.63 16.94
N ASN A 154 -11.30 6.71 16.43
CA ASN A 154 -10.82 8.08 16.63
C ASN A 154 -9.35 8.30 16.23
N GLU A 155 -8.87 7.51 15.26
CA GLU A 155 -7.52 7.63 14.70
C GLU A 155 -7.61 8.23 13.29
N THR A 156 -6.74 9.18 12.97
CA THR A 156 -6.66 9.77 11.64
C THR A 156 -6.02 8.77 10.67
N GLY A 157 -6.65 8.59 9.51
CA GLY A 157 -6.15 7.70 8.47
C GLY A 157 -7.02 7.77 7.23
N MET A 158 -6.78 6.89 6.28
CA MET A 158 -7.64 6.73 5.10
C MET A 158 -8.08 5.29 4.92
N VAL A 159 -9.29 5.10 4.40
CA VAL A 159 -9.84 3.78 4.09
C VAL A 159 -9.83 3.57 2.59
N VAL A 160 -9.38 2.40 2.15
CA VAL A 160 -9.38 1.99 0.75
C VAL A 160 -9.91 0.57 0.60
N SER A 161 -10.55 0.28 -0.53
CA SER A 161 -11.02 -1.07 -0.84
C SER A 161 -9.86 -1.97 -1.25
N GLY A 162 -9.73 -3.15 -0.63
CA GLY A 162 -8.77 -4.19 -1.02
C GLY A 162 -9.13 -4.90 -2.34
N LYS A 163 -10.26 -4.56 -2.98
CA LYS A 163 -10.67 -5.08 -4.29
C LYS A 163 -10.27 -4.18 -5.46
N HIS A 164 -9.93 -2.91 -5.21
CA HIS A 164 -9.58 -1.98 -6.29
C HIS A 164 -8.16 -2.18 -6.80
N LEU A 165 -7.91 -1.75 -8.03
CA LEU A 165 -6.59 -1.72 -8.64
C LEU A 165 -5.74 -0.58 -8.05
N PHE A 166 -4.42 -0.73 -8.16
CA PHE A 166 -3.48 0.25 -7.63
C PHE A 166 -3.70 1.67 -8.17
N GLU A 167 -4.08 1.86 -9.44
CA GLU A 167 -4.33 3.21 -10.00
C GLU A 167 -5.46 3.96 -9.27
N SER A 168 -6.49 3.24 -8.82
CA SER A 168 -7.57 3.81 -8.03
C SER A 168 -7.08 4.21 -6.63
N HIS A 169 -6.25 3.38 -5.99
CA HIS A 169 -5.62 3.72 -4.70
C HIS A 169 -4.68 4.91 -4.84
N LYS A 170 -3.84 4.90 -5.89
CA LYS A 170 -2.83 5.92 -6.16
C LYS A 170 -3.43 7.30 -6.19
N SER A 171 -4.55 7.48 -6.89
CA SER A 171 -5.23 8.78 -6.99
C SER A 171 -5.71 9.30 -5.64
N ALA A 172 -6.30 8.44 -4.80
CA ALA A 172 -6.76 8.81 -3.46
C ALA A 172 -5.60 9.11 -2.51
N ILE A 173 -4.55 8.29 -2.55
CA ILE A 173 -3.35 8.43 -1.73
C ILE A 173 -2.58 9.69 -2.13
N GLN A 174 -2.47 9.98 -3.42
CA GLN A 174 -1.83 11.20 -3.91
C GLN A 174 -2.55 12.45 -3.40
N LYS A 175 -3.88 12.50 -3.48
CA LYS A 175 -4.67 13.60 -2.88
C LYS A 175 -4.41 13.75 -1.38
N ARG A 176 -4.31 12.63 -0.66
CA ARG A 176 -4.00 12.64 0.78
C ARG A 176 -2.59 13.18 1.05
N LEU A 177 -1.58 12.75 0.29
CA LEU A 177 -0.21 13.23 0.40
C LEU A 177 -0.09 14.74 0.10
N ILE A 178 -0.83 15.26 -0.88
CA ILE A 178 -0.94 16.71 -1.13
C ILE A 178 -1.54 17.43 0.08
N SER A 179 -2.65 16.91 0.64
CA SER A 179 -3.28 17.54 1.82
C SER A 179 -2.40 17.58 3.06
N LEU A 180 -1.40 16.68 3.13
CA LEU A 180 -0.37 16.65 4.17
C LEU A 180 0.84 17.54 3.83
N GLY A 181 0.82 18.23 2.69
CA GLY A 181 1.94 19.07 2.21
C GLY A 181 3.19 18.27 1.81
N LEU A 182 3.04 16.98 1.50
CA LEU A 182 4.15 16.08 1.15
C LEU A 182 4.46 16.05 -0.34
N ILE A 183 3.53 16.51 -1.18
CA ILE A 183 3.68 16.64 -2.63
C ILE A 183 3.26 18.06 -3.00
N ASP A 184 4.09 18.74 -3.79
CA ASP A 184 3.68 20.01 -4.40
C ASP A 184 2.64 19.74 -5.51
N PRO A 185 1.45 20.37 -5.47
CA PRO A 185 0.48 20.28 -6.55
C PRO A 185 1.07 20.59 -7.94
N GLU A 186 2.06 21.48 -8.03
CA GLU A 186 2.72 21.84 -9.28
C GLU A 186 3.60 20.72 -9.85
N ASP A 187 4.19 19.89 -8.98
CA ASP A 187 5.03 18.75 -9.38
C ASP A 187 4.21 17.63 -10.06
N ILE A 188 2.89 17.65 -9.85
CA ILE A 188 1.93 16.75 -10.51
C ILE A 188 1.63 17.25 -11.93
N GLY A 189 1.44 18.57 -12.10
CA GLY A 189 1.06 19.21 -13.36
C GLY A 189 2.21 19.44 -14.34
N LYS A 190 3.45 19.64 -13.87
CA LYS A 190 4.61 19.91 -14.74
C LYS A 190 5.11 18.69 -15.52
N LYS A 191 4.71 17.47 -15.17
CA LYS A 191 5.22 16.23 -15.78
C LYS A 191 4.16 15.30 -16.39
N VAL A 192 2.87 15.63 -16.24
CA VAL A 192 1.83 15.07 -17.10
C VAL A 192 1.84 15.90 -18.38
N ALA A 193 2.55 15.41 -19.40
CA ALA A 193 2.57 16.04 -20.71
C ALA A 193 1.15 16.40 -21.16
N LYS A 194 1.03 17.62 -21.70
CA LYS A 194 -0.14 18.31 -22.25
C LYS A 194 -1.32 17.38 -22.62
N PRO A 195 -2.58 17.71 -22.29
CA PRO A 195 -3.79 16.97 -22.70
C PRO A 195 -4.07 16.92 -24.22
N GLY A 196 -3.07 17.18 -25.07
CA GLY A 196 -3.20 17.25 -26.53
C GLY A 196 -2.72 16.00 -27.29
N MET A 197 -2.25 14.94 -26.63
CA MET A 197 -1.69 13.77 -27.32
C MET A 197 -2.32 12.42 -26.97
N VAL A 198 -3.55 12.41 -26.44
CA VAL A 198 -4.32 11.16 -26.27
C VAL A 198 -5.55 11.19 -27.19
N ASN A 199 -5.31 11.37 -28.49
CA ASN A 199 -6.14 10.88 -29.60
C ASN A 199 -5.58 11.42 -30.93
N LEU A 200 -4.41 10.92 -31.33
CA LEU A 200 -4.07 10.83 -32.74
C LEU A 200 -4.32 9.39 -33.15
N VAL A 201 -5.58 9.10 -33.49
CA VAL A 201 -5.87 7.95 -34.34
C VAL A 201 -5.03 8.17 -35.60
N SER A 202 -4.12 7.23 -35.89
CA SER A 202 -3.31 7.32 -37.10
C SER A 202 -4.25 7.49 -38.30
N LYS A 203 -4.03 8.53 -39.12
CA LYS A 203 -4.78 8.74 -40.38
C LYS A 203 -4.68 7.52 -41.33
N ALA A 204 -3.79 6.57 -41.04
CA ALA A 204 -3.62 5.31 -41.76
C ALA A 204 -4.76 4.30 -41.53
N GLN A 205 -5.62 4.47 -40.51
CA GLN A 205 -6.78 3.58 -40.27
C GLN A 205 -8.09 4.09 -40.88
N ILE A 206 -8.10 5.25 -41.54
CA ILE A 206 -9.32 5.85 -42.11
C ILE A 206 -9.59 5.37 -43.56
N THR A 207 -8.62 4.72 -44.21
CA THR A 207 -8.73 4.32 -45.63
C THR A 207 -9.14 2.87 -45.89
N GLY A 208 -9.57 2.08 -44.90
CA GLY A 208 -9.92 0.68 -45.15
C GLY A 208 -10.93 0.10 -44.18
N GLY A 209 -12.22 0.19 -44.52
CA GLY A 209 -13.27 -0.63 -43.93
C GLY A 209 -14.51 0.17 -43.52
N ARG A 210 -15.66 -0.15 -44.13
CA ARG A 210 -16.97 0.39 -43.74
C ARG A 210 -17.30 -0.05 -42.31
N VAL A 211 -17.13 0.84 -41.33
CA VAL A 211 -17.63 0.64 -39.97
C VAL A 211 -19.05 1.18 -39.89
N ASN A 212 -20.01 0.30 -39.60
CA ASN A 212 -21.43 0.64 -39.43
C ASN A 212 -21.63 1.49 -38.16
N MET A 213 -22.05 2.74 -38.34
CA MET A 213 -22.17 3.76 -37.28
C MET A 213 -23.47 3.68 -36.44
N SER A 214 -24.32 2.66 -36.62
CA SER A 214 -25.66 2.62 -35.99
C SER A 214 -25.70 2.18 -34.52
N ARG A 215 -24.60 2.13 -33.77
CA ARG A 215 -24.62 1.70 -32.36
C ARG A 215 -23.67 2.46 -31.44
N ARG A 216 -23.93 3.76 -31.19
CA ARG A 216 -23.47 4.44 -29.95
C ARG A 216 -24.44 5.54 -29.53
N ASN A 217 -25.37 5.20 -28.63
CA ASN A 217 -26.15 6.16 -27.85
C ASN A 217 -25.38 6.52 -26.59
N ILE A 218 -24.49 7.52 -26.64
CA ILE A 218 -24.12 8.30 -25.45
C ILE A 218 -23.78 9.73 -25.90
N ILE A 219 -24.50 10.72 -25.36
CA ILE A 219 -24.19 12.15 -25.43
C ILE A 219 -23.52 12.52 -24.10
N ILE A 220 -22.36 13.19 -24.16
CA ILE A 220 -21.67 13.76 -23.00
C ILE A 220 -21.73 15.29 -23.16
N ARG A 221 -22.28 15.99 -22.15
CA ARG A 221 -22.15 17.45 -22.00
C ARG A 221 -20.88 17.77 -21.25
#